data_AF-A0A2V5V4V3-F1
#
_entry.id   AF-A0A2V5V4V3-F1
#
_cell.length_a   1.000
_cell.length_b   1.000
_cell.length_c   1.000
_cell.angle_alpha   90.00
_cell.angle_beta   90.00
_cell.angle_gamma   90.00
#
_symmetry.space_group_name_H-M   'P 1'
#
loop_
_entity.id
_entity.type
_entity.pdbx_description
1 polymer ?
#
loop_
_entity_poly.entity_id
_entity_poly.type
_entity_poly.pdbx_seq_one_letter_code
_entity_poly.pdbx_strand_id
1 'polypeptide(L)'
;ARGAKVIATASTANQDLLKELGADVAIDYTKTKFEDVAKDVDVVLDSVGKDTLARSYGVIKKGGFIASLVARPDPTELKTHGIKGASISVEPNSSELAEIGKLIDEKKIKVIVSQTFPLSEAIKAQEQVATGHTRGKIVLKVADEPK
;
A
#
# COMPACT_ATOMS: atom_id res chain seq x y z
N ALA A 1 -9.01 -13.58 4.02
CA ALA A 1 -8.90 -12.99 2.67
C ALA A 1 -10.29 -12.89 2.04
N ARG A 2 -10.59 -11.82 1.30
CA ARG A 2 -11.89 -11.64 0.60
C ARG A 2 -11.94 -12.30 -0.79
N GLY A 3 -11.04 -13.24 -1.07
CA GLY A 3 -11.00 -14.03 -2.32
C GLY A 3 -10.26 -13.39 -3.49
N ALA A 4 -9.69 -12.20 -3.34
CA ALA A 4 -8.87 -11.58 -4.37
C ALA A 4 -7.49 -12.26 -4.48
N LYS A 5 -6.99 -12.42 -5.71
CA LYS A 5 -5.59 -12.72 -5.98
C LYS A 5 -4.77 -11.43 -5.91
N VAL A 6 -3.75 -11.38 -5.06
CA VAL A 6 -2.97 -10.19 -4.77
C VAL A 6 -1.60 -10.27 -5.42
N ILE A 7 -1.29 -9.27 -6.26
CA ILE A 7 0.04 -9.01 -6.79
C ILE A 7 0.58 -7.78 -6.05
N ALA A 8 1.75 -7.89 -5.41
CA ALA A 8 2.36 -6.80 -4.66
C ALA A 8 3.80 -6.55 -5.12
N THR A 9 4.23 -5.29 -5.08
CA THR A 9 5.58 -4.88 -5.45
C THR A 9 6.36 -4.43 -4.22
N ALA A 10 7.62 -4.82 -4.12
CA ALA A 10 8.56 -4.29 -3.13
C ALA A 10 10.00 -4.49 -3.61
N SER A 11 10.98 -3.95 -2.89
CA SER A 11 12.40 -4.22 -3.18
C SER A 11 12.77 -5.65 -2.80
N THR A 12 13.96 -6.11 -3.23
CA THR A 12 14.49 -7.44 -2.89
C THR A 12 14.38 -7.77 -1.40
N ALA A 13 14.73 -6.81 -0.54
CA ALA A 13 14.77 -7.00 0.91
C ALA A 13 13.38 -7.27 1.55
N ASN A 14 12.28 -7.02 0.83
CA ASN A 14 10.92 -7.12 1.34
C ASN A 14 10.10 -8.21 0.65
N GLN A 15 10.69 -9.01 -0.25
CA GLN A 15 9.97 -10.06 -0.97
C GLN A 15 9.37 -11.12 -0.04
N ASP A 16 10.12 -11.55 0.98
CA ASP A 16 9.63 -12.53 1.95
C ASP A 16 8.52 -11.97 2.83
N LEU A 17 8.56 -10.67 3.13
CA LEU A 17 7.49 -10.01 3.85
C LEU A 17 6.18 -10.02 3.05
N LEU A 18 6.23 -9.73 1.74
CA LEU A 18 5.03 -9.75 0.92
C LEU A 18 4.37 -11.13 0.92
N LYS A 19 5.17 -12.20 0.85
CA LYS A 19 4.68 -13.59 0.95
C LYS A 19 4.09 -13.89 2.32
N GLU A 20 4.75 -13.48 3.40
CA GLU A 20 4.25 -13.64 4.77
C GLU A 20 2.89 -12.94 4.97
N LEU A 21 2.70 -11.78 4.33
CA LEU A 21 1.45 -11.03 4.33
C LEU A 21 0.37 -11.60 3.40
N GLY A 22 0.68 -12.65 2.64
CA GLY A 22 -0.27 -13.36 1.79
C GLY A 22 -0.40 -12.81 0.36
N ALA A 23 0.62 -12.13 -0.17
CA ALA A 23 0.66 -11.84 -1.61
C ALA A 23 0.82 -13.15 -2.40
N ASP A 24 -0.07 -13.39 -3.35
CA ASP A 24 0.02 -14.54 -4.27
C ASP A 24 1.20 -14.41 -5.22
N VAL A 25 1.53 -13.17 -5.61
CA VAL A 25 2.69 -12.85 -6.45
C VAL A 25 3.42 -11.65 -5.85
N ALA A 26 4.68 -11.87 -5.44
CA ALA A 26 5.57 -10.81 -5.00
C ALA A 26 6.53 -10.45 -6.16
N ILE A 27 6.52 -9.19 -6.56
CA ILE A 27 7.37 -8.66 -7.64
C ILE A 27 8.48 -7.81 -7.02
N ASP A 28 9.72 -8.12 -7.41
CA ASP A 28 10.89 -7.33 -7.07
C ASP A 28 11.10 -6.21 -8.10
N TYR A 29 10.61 -5.01 -7.80
CA TYR A 29 10.64 -3.89 -8.75
C TYR A 29 12.05 -3.43 -9.12
N THR A 30 13.07 -3.80 -8.33
CA THR A 30 14.47 -3.44 -8.63
C THR A 30 15.09 -4.37 -9.66
N LYS A 31 14.43 -5.49 -10.01
CA LYS A 31 14.93 -6.51 -10.94
C LYS A 31 14.06 -6.68 -12.17
N THR A 32 12.75 -6.45 -12.03
CA THR A 32 11.80 -6.65 -13.11
C THR A 32 10.75 -5.55 -13.08
N LYS A 33 10.37 -5.06 -14.26
CA LYS A 33 9.28 -4.12 -14.40
C LYS A 33 7.98 -4.82 -14.02
N PHE A 34 7.19 -4.23 -13.11
CA PHE A 34 5.98 -4.89 -12.63
C PHE A 34 4.99 -5.15 -13.78
N GLU A 35 4.93 -4.27 -14.78
CA GLU A 35 4.03 -4.41 -15.91
C GLU A 35 4.42 -5.55 -16.86
N ASP A 36 5.61 -6.12 -16.76
CA ASP A 36 5.97 -7.32 -17.54
C ASP A 36 5.38 -8.59 -16.92
N VAL A 37 4.95 -8.52 -15.65
CA VAL A 37 4.42 -9.63 -14.86
C VAL A 37 2.93 -9.45 -14.57
N ALA A 38 2.55 -8.28 -14.06
CA ALA A 38 1.17 -7.90 -13.80
C ALA A 38 0.51 -7.52 -15.12
N LYS A 39 -0.38 -8.39 -15.60
CA LYS A 39 -1.22 -8.16 -16.78
C LYS A 39 -2.65 -8.48 -16.44
N ASP A 40 -3.56 -7.77 -17.11
CA ASP A 40 -4.99 -8.00 -17.01
C ASP A 40 -5.49 -8.03 -15.56
N VAL A 41 -5.07 -7.08 -14.73
CA VAL A 41 -5.58 -6.94 -13.36
C VAL A 41 -6.92 -6.22 -13.35
N ASP A 42 -7.81 -6.59 -12.44
CA ASP A 42 -9.13 -5.97 -12.32
C ASP A 42 -9.05 -4.61 -11.61
N VAL A 43 -8.14 -4.49 -10.63
CA VAL A 43 -7.93 -3.29 -9.83
C VAL A 43 -6.44 -3.04 -9.58
N VAL A 44 -6.03 -1.78 -9.65
CA VAL A 44 -4.74 -1.29 -9.11
C VAL A 44 -5.00 -0.38 -7.92
N LEU A 45 -4.28 -0.63 -6.81
CA LEU A 45 -4.13 0.31 -5.71
C LEU A 45 -2.74 0.93 -5.80
N ASP A 46 -2.66 2.20 -6.18
CA ASP A 46 -1.41 2.95 -6.30
C ASP A 46 -1.09 3.74 -5.02
N SER A 47 0.05 3.44 -4.42
CA SER A 47 0.60 4.17 -3.27
C SER A 47 1.96 4.81 -3.55
N VAL A 48 2.40 4.82 -4.82
CA VAL A 48 3.74 5.27 -5.22
C VAL A 48 3.66 6.52 -6.10
N GLY A 49 2.70 6.56 -7.02
CA GLY A 49 2.50 7.69 -7.92
C GLY A 49 3.56 7.78 -9.03
N LYS A 50 3.69 8.99 -9.61
CA LYS A 50 4.68 9.34 -10.64
C LYS A 50 4.67 8.33 -11.81
N ASP A 51 5.85 7.89 -12.25
CA ASP A 51 6.01 6.94 -13.36
C ASP A 51 5.36 5.58 -13.07
N THR A 52 5.25 5.18 -11.80
CA THR A 52 4.59 3.91 -11.42
C THR A 52 3.10 3.98 -11.73
N LEU A 53 2.45 5.10 -11.41
CA LEU A 53 1.05 5.34 -11.76
C LEU A 53 0.85 5.35 -13.27
N ALA A 54 1.70 6.08 -14.01
CA ALA A 54 1.62 6.16 -15.47
C ALA A 54 1.73 4.77 -16.14
N ARG A 55 2.63 3.91 -15.65
CA ARG A 55 2.81 2.54 -16.15
C ARG A 55 1.69 1.59 -15.72
N SER A 56 0.93 1.94 -14.67
CA SER A 56 -0.13 1.09 -14.13
C SER A 56 -1.41 1.10 -14.97
N TYR A 57 -1.66 2.14 -15.77
CA TYR A 57 -2.87 2.16 -16.62
C TYR A 57 -2.89 0.99 -17.62
N GLY A 58 -1.72 0.66 -18.17
CA GLY A 58 -1.58 -0.41 -19.18
C GLY A 58 -1.68 -1.84 -18.64
N VAL A 59 -1.69 -2.05 -17.32
CA VAL A 59 -1.81 -3.41 -16.76
C VAL A 59 -3.25 -3.80 -16.41
N ILE A 60 -4.18 -2.83 -16.44
CA ILE A 60 -5.56 -3.01 -16.00
C ILE A 60 -6.42 -3.48 -17.18
N LYS A 61 -7.27 -4.48 -16.94
CA LYS A 61 -8.26 -4.92 -17.93
C LYS A 61 -9.18 -3.76 -18.33
N LYS A 62 -9.66 -3.75 -19.57
CA LYS A 62 -10.73 -2.84 -19.99
C LYS A 62 -11.94 -2.97 -19.06
N GLY A 63 -12.46 -1.85 -18.57
CA GLY A 63 -13.53 -1.80 -17.59
C GLY A 63 -13.08 -1.93 -16.13
N GLY A 64 -11.79 -2.18 -15.87
CA GLY A 64 -11.21 -2.23 -14.53
C GLY A 64 -11.06 -0.86 -13.87
N PHE A 65 -10.39 -0.84 -12.71
CA PHE A 65 -10.33 0.34 -11.85
C PHE A 65 -8.92 0.64 -11.34
N ILE A 66 -8.54 1.92 -11.29
CA ILE A 66 -7.34 2.38 -10.58
C ILE A 66 -7.71 3.33 -9.44
N ALA A 67 -7.28 2.99 -8.23
CA ALA A 67 -7.40 3.84 -7.06
C ALA A 67 -6.00 4.32 -6.62
N SER A 68 -5.77 5.62 -6.54
CA SER A 68 -4.47 6.16 -6.11
C SER A 68 -4.57 6.91 -4.78
N LEU A 69 -3.64 6.65 -3.87
CA LEU A 69 -3.53 7.29 -2.57
C LEU A 69 -2.75 8.62 -2.61
N VAL A 70 -1.95 8.82 -3.67
CA VAL A 70 -0.93 9.88 -3.70
C VAL A 70 -1.10 10.86 -4.87
N ALA A 71 -1.96 10.52 -5.83
CA ALA A 71 -2.21 11.36 -6.99
C ALA A 71 -3.63 11.18 -7.54
N ARG A 72 -4.05 12.12 -8.39
CA ARG A 72 -5.28 11.98 -9.18
C ARG A 72 -4.97 11.22 -10.48
N PRO A 73 -5.67 10.11 -10.79
CA PRO A 73 -5.54 9.45 -12.08
C PRO A 73 -5.88 10.39 -13.25
N ASP A 74 -5.12 10.30 -14.34
CA ASP A 74 -5.26 11.15 -15.52
C ASP A 74 -6.51 10.75 -16.32
N PRO A 75 -7.51 11.64 -16.50
CA PRO A 75 -8.72 11.33 -17.25
C PRO A 75 -8.47 10.88 -18.70
N THR A 76 -7.41 11.37 -19.34
CA THR A 76 -7.03 11.00 -20.71
C THR A 76 -6.56 9.55 -20.74
N GLU A 77 -5.69 9.16 -19.81
CA GLU A 77 -5.21 7.77 -19.70
C GLU A 77 -6.36 6.81 -19.35
N LEU A 78 -7.24 7.20 -18.43
CA LEU A 78 -8.43 6.41 -18.10
C LEU A 78 -9.29 6.13 -19.34
N LYS A 79 -9.51 7.15 -20.18
CA LYS A 79 -10.27 7.03 -21.42
C LYS A 79 -9.54 6.17 -22.45
N THR A 80 -8.24 6.40 -22.66
CA THR A 80 -7.39 5.66 -23.61
C THR A 80 -7.38 4.17 -23.30
N HIS A 81 -7.24 3.81 -22.03
CA HIS A 81 -7.22 2.42 -21.57
C HIS A 81 -8.63 1.83 -21.34
N GLY A 82 -9.68 2.65 -21.40
CA GLY A 82 -11.07 2.23 -21.22
C GLY A 82 -11.34 1.73 -19.79
N ILE A 83 -10.77 2.39 -18.79
CA ILE A 83 -10.85 2.04 -17.36
C ILE A 83 -11.44 3.21 -16.56
N LYS A 84 -11.79 2.94 -15.30
CA LYS A 84 -12.22 3.95 -14.34
C LYS A 84 -11.11 4.22 -13.33
N GLY A 85 -11.15 5.37 -12.67
CA GLY A 85 -10.23 5.62 -11.57
C GLY A 85 -10.63 6.78 -10.68
N ALA A 86 -10.07 6.77 -9.48
CA ALA A 86 -10.28 7.80 -8.47
C ALA A 86 -9.02 7.99 -7.60
N SER A 87 -8.83 9.21 -7.11
CA SER A 87 -7.98 9.43 -5.94
C SER A 87 -8.75 9.08 -4.68
N ILE A 88 -8.13 8.37 -3.75
CA ILE A 88 -8.71 8.10 -2.44
C ILE A 88 -8.33 9.25 -1.51
N SER A 89 -9.34 9.85 -0.89
CA SER A 89 -9.17 10.69 0.30
C SER A 89 -9.76 9.93 1.49
N VAL A 90 -9.06 9.95 2.62
CA VAL A 90 -9.52 9.28 3.84
C VAL A 90 -10.39 10.26 4.62
N GLU A 91 -11.59 9.84 4.98
CA GLU A 91 -12.43 10.50 5.97
C GLU A 91 -12.40 9.69 7.27
N PRO A 92 -12.19 10.33 8.44
CA PRO A 92 -12.25 9.61 9.70
C PRO A 92 -13.63 8.98 9.94
N ASN A 93 -13.67 7.64 10.00
CA ASN A 93 -14.89 6.89 10.25
C ASN A 93 -14.69 5.91 11.41
N SER A 94 -15.42 6.10 12.51
CA SER A 94 -15.28 5.31 13.72
C SER A 94 -15.78 3.87 13.57
N SER A 95 -16.81 3.63 12.75
CA SER A 95 -17.32 2.27 12.55
C SER A 95 -16.34 1.43 11.74
N GLU A 96 -15.78 1.99 10.67
CA GLU A 96 -14.73 1.35 9.88
C GLU A 96 -13.48 1.08 10.71
N LEU A 97 -13.05 2.05 11.52
CA LEU A 97 -11.90 1.88 12.41
C LEU A 97 -12.15 0.76 13.45
N ALA A 98 -13.36 0.67 14.00
CA ALA A 98 -13.73 -0.40 14.92
C ALA A 98 -13.71 -1.79 14.23
N GLU A 99 -14.14 -1.87 12.97
CA GLU A 99 -14.03 -3.11 12.18
C GLU A 99 -12.57 -3.51 11.93
N ILE A 100 -11.71 -2.55 11.60
CA ILE A 100 -10.27 -2.78 11.46
C ILE A 100 -9.68 -3.28 12.79
N GLY A 101 -10.07 -2.69 13.92
CA GLY A 101 -9.69 -3.13 15.26
C GLY A 101 -10.05 -4.60 15.52
N LYS A 102 -11.29 -5.00 15.22
CA LYS A 102 -11.72 -6.41 15.33
C LYS A 102 -10.86 -7.35 14.48
N LEU A 103 -10.53 -6.95 13.25
CA LEU A 103 -9.67 -7.76 12.38
C LEU A 103 -8.25 -7.90 12.93
N ILE A 104 -7.73 -6.88 13.64
CA ILE A 104 -6.44 -6.95 14.33
C ILE A 104 -6.55 -7.90 15.54
N ASP A 105 -7.57 -7.78 16.36
CA ASP A 105 -7.81 -8.63 17.53
C ASP A 105 -7.96 -10.11 17.14
N GLU A 106 -8.66 -10.38 16.04
CA GLU A 106 -8.82 -11.69 15.43
C GLU A 106 -7.55 -12.19 14.70
N LYS A 107 -6.46 -11.41 14.71
CA LYS A 107 -5.19 -11.70 14.03
C LYS A 107 -5.31 -11.88 12.51
N LYS A 108 -6.38 -11.36 11.91
CA LYS A 108 -6.59 -11.34 10.46
C LYS A 108 -5.83 -10.20 9.78
N ILE A 109 -5.51 -9.14 10.53
CA ILE A 109 -4.59 -8.07 10.12
C ILE A 109 -3.40 -8.07 11.09
N LYS A 110 -2.18 -8.18 10.55
CA LYS A 110 -0.94 -8.05 11.32
C LYS A 110 -0.41 -6.63 11.20
N VAL A 111 -0.39 -5.91 12.32
CA VAL A 111 0.28 -4.59 12.39
C VAL A 111 1.78 -4.82 12.56
N ILE A 112 2.57 -4.38 11.58
CA ILE A 112 4.03 -4.45 11.62
C ILE A 112 4.55 -3.10 12.09
N VAL A 113 5.03 -3.04 13.32
CA VAL A 113 5.74 -1.87 13.86
C VAL A 113 7.22 -2.13 13.71
N SER A 114 7.90 -1.39 12.83
CA SER A 114 9.35 -1.55 12.63
C SER A 114 10.15 -0.93 13.75
N GLN A 115 9.72 0.23 14.24
CA GLN A 115 10.45 1.04 15.21
C GLN A 115 9.47 1.83 16.06
N THR A 116 9.81 1.98 17.33
CA THR A 116 9.10 2.82 18.28
C THR A 116 10.07 3.82 18.85
N PHE A 117 9.76 5.10 18.73
CA PHE A 117 10.55 6.20 19.31
C PHE A 117 9.77 6.87 20.43
N PRO A 118 10.42 7.39 21.49
CA PRO A 118 9.74 8.32 22.38
C PRO A 118 9.35 9.60 21.61
N LEU A 119 8.29 10.29 22.04
CA LEU A 119 7.88 11.55 21.40
C LEU A 119 9.01 12.60 21.33
N SER A 120 9.92 12.61 22.30
CA SER A 120 11.10 13.48 22.31
C SER A 120 12.05 13.25 21.13
N GLU A 121 11.95 12.11 20.46
CA GLU A 121 12.75 11.74 19.29
C GLU A 121 11.95 11.79 17.98
N ALA A 122 10.83 12.53 17.94
CA ALA A 122 10.00 12.67 16.74
C ALA A 122 10.79 13.10 15.49
N ILE A 123 11.86 13.90 15.64
CA ILE A 123 12.75 14.29 14.54
C ILE A 123 13.41 13.04 13.92
N LYS A 124 14.02 12.18 14.75
CA LYS A 124 14.65 10.93 14.29
C LYS A 124 13.64 10.00 13.62
N ALA A 125 12.44 9.89 14.20
CA ALA A 125 11.37 9.11 13.60
C ALA A 125 11.01 9.63 12.19
N GLN A 126 10.94 10.95 12.01
CA GLN A 126 10.63 11.55 10.72
C GLN A 126 11.76 11.42 9.70
N GLU A 127 13.01 11.57 10.12
CA GLU A 127 14.20 11.29 9.30
C GLU A 127 14.17 9.84 8.80
N GLN A 128 13.82 8.88 9.66
CA GLN A 128 13.69 7.48 9.27
C GLN A 128 12.56 7.28 8.23
N VAL A 129 11.40 7.90 8.40
CA VAL A 129 10.31 7.86 7.40
C VAL A 129 10.79 8.42 6.06
N ALA A 130 11.52 9.54 6.09
CA ALA A 130 12.00 10.23 4.89
C ALA A 130 13.00 9.39 4.05
N THR A 131 13.61 8.35 4.63
CA THR A 131 14.43 7.40 3.86
C THR A 131 13.65 6.62 2.81
N GLY A 132 12.32 6.51 2.95
CA GLY A 132 11.45 5.72 2.07
C GLY A 132 11.58 4.20 2.24
N HIS A 133 12.39 3.72 3.18
CA HIS A 133 12.68 2.28 3.37
C HIS A 133 12.04 1.70 4.65
N THR A 134 11.03 2.38 5.20
CA THR A 134 10.34 1.92 6.40
C THR A 134 9.53 0.65 6.10
N ARG A 135 9.79 -0.41 6.86
CA ARG A 135 9.05 -1.67 6.78
C ARG A 135 7.86 -1.66 7.75
N GLY A 136 6.68 -1.26 7.27
CA GLY A 136 5.48 -1.18 8.10
C GLY A 136 5.31 0.22 8.71
N LYS A 137 5.08 0.29 10.03
CA LYS A 137 4.79 1.55 10.75
C LYS A 137 5.90 1.92 11.72
N ILE A 138 6.13 3.23 11.82
CA ILE A 138 6.90 3.85 12.90
C ILE A 138 5.91 4.45 13.88
N VAL A 139 6.10 4.19 15.18
CA VAL A 139 5.20 4.63 16.24
C VAL A 139 5.93 5.57 17.19
N LEU A 140 5.24 6.62 17.63
CA LEU A 140 5.72 7.48 18.71
C LEU A 140 5.05 7.07 20.03
N LYS A 141 5.85 6.72 21.02
CA LYS A 141 5.40 6.50 22.39
C LYS A 141 5.28 7.84 23.10
N VAL A 142 4.05 8.25 23.41
CA VAL A 142 3.71 9.54 24.02
C VAL A 142 3.54 9.49 25.54
N ALA A 143 3.29 8.30 26.08
CA ALA A 143 3.19 8.02 27.51
C ALA A 143 3.50 6.54 27.77
N ASP A 144 3.73 6.18 29.03
CA ASP A 144 3.74 4.77 29.45
C ASP A 144 2.33 4.18 29.34
N GLU A 145 2.26 2.85 29.22
CA GLU A 145 0.98 2.16 29.20
C GLU A 145 0.20 2.49 30.49
N PRO A 146 -1.11 2.79 30.39
CA PRO A 146 -1.94 2.92 31.57
C PRO A 146 -1.84 1.64 32.40
N LYS A 147 -1.58 1.80 33.71
CA LYS A 147 -1.62 0.68 34.66
C LYS A 147 -3.02 0.12 34.82
#